data_AF-A0AA96LPU7-F1
#
_entry.id   AF-A0AA96LPU7-F1
#
_cell.length_a   1.000
_cell.length_b   1.000
_cell.length_c   1.000
_cell.angle_alpha   90.00
_cell.angle_beta   90.00
_cell.angle_gamma   90.00
#
_symmetry.space_group_name_H-M   'P 1'
#
loop_
_entity.id
_entity.type
_entity.pdbx_description
1 polymer ?
#
loop_
_entity_poly.entity_id
_entity_poly.type
_entity_poly.pdbx_seq_one_letter_code
_entity_poly.pdbx_strand_id
1 'polypeptide(L)'
;MSARIYERSNWDQYVLNHCTKYLARENETPRHNYNMEYSYDDPKAFISENWRFPIVDSSNVPNNNAVTFVYAAPTTYPAWKVSVVGTFSDLFDGVPLKQIVFGGEPTRYYACSVLVPMGEVHTYKFNVNGQFKLDPINPQMTTLGNAQTWSRFFTQFCTTPISFQPWERKILDRFAEHILPFRTEEGSKFLQNYYNYLDRGTKEREYHEVYQLDEQVGVSNFIDKLVAKEEFHRLQDYRICLSIIDGVLRKRRPGQEPTAMSREVYVDLYNEMAQGNVDGWDYARYGDPKFFLQLVRRHTIIGAFAHPKYGGNIGAAGWSFLSETFCDQAGNLVFDWQRAIEKPLGHNNDYVG
;
A
#
# COMPACT_ATOMS: atom_id res chain seq x y z
N MET A 1 -17.04 -13.85 -16.07
CA MET A 1 -16.10 -14.63 -15.26
C MET A 1 -16.66 -14.63 -13.84
N SER A 2 -17.09 -15.78 -13.35
CA SER A 2 -17.68 -15.87 -12.00
C SER A 2 -16.60 -15.59 -10.94
N ALA A 3 -16.96 -14.84 -9.90
CA ALA A 3 -16.01 -14.52 -8.83
C ALA A 3 -15.65 -15.77 -8.05
N ARG A 4 -14.35 -15.96 -7.81
CA ARG A 4 -13.86 -17.03 -6.94
C ARG A 4 -13.90 -16.55 -5.50
N ILE A 5 -14.85 -17.05 -4.73
CA ILE A 5 -14.92 -16.77 -3.28
C ILE A 5 -13.65 -17.30 -2.61
N TYR A 6 -13.04 -16.45 -1.80
CA TYR A 6 -11.85 -16.78 -1.02
C TYR A 6 -12.25 -17.03 0.43
N GLU A 7 -12.05 -18.25 0.92
CA GLU A 7 -12.32 -18.59 2.30
C GLU A 7 -11.07 -18.36 3.15
N ARG A 8 -11.23 -17.63 4.26
CA ARG A 8 -10.15 -17.34 5.21
C ARG A 8 -10.42 -18.06 6.53
N SER A 9 -9.34 -18.48 7.19
CA SER A 9 -9.41 -18.92 8.58
C SER A 9 -9.78 -17.74 9.51
N ASN A 10 -10.55 -18.00 10.57
CA ASN A 10 -11.01 -16.98 11.53
C ASN A 10 -11.70 -15.76 10.89
N TRP A 11 -12.50 -16.01 9.86
CA TRP A 11 -13.11 -15.00 8.99
C TRP A 11 -13.80 -13.85 9.74
N ASP A 12 -14.68 -14.17 10.69
CA ASP A 12 -15.41 -13.15 11.44
C ASP A 12 -14.47 -12.23 12.23
N GLN A 13 -13.50 -12.82 12.94
CA GLN A 13 -12.51 -12.07 13.70
C GLN A 13 -11.63 -11.19 12.80
N TYR A 14 -11.24 -11.68 11.62
CA TYR A 14 -10.50 -10.90 10.64
C TYR A 14 -11.28 -9.64 10.22
N VAL A 15 -12.54 -9.80 9.80
CA VAL A 15 -13.38 -8.67 9.40
C VAL A 15 -13.59 -7.71 10.56
N LEU A 16 -13.90 -8.23 11.75
CA LEU A 16 -14.11 -7.42 12.94
C LEU A 16 -12.85 -6.63 13.30
N ASN A 17 -11.64 -7.19 13.21
CA ASN A 17 -10.40 -6.47 13.53
C ASN A 17 -10.12 -5.31 12.56
N HIS A 18 -10.56 -5.42 11.30
CA HIS A 18 -10.53 -4.28 10.37
C HIS A 18 -11.64 -3.26 10.66
N CYS A 19 -12.70 -3.68 11.35
CA CYS A 19 -13.83 -2.83 11.76
C CYS A 19 -13.75 -2.35 13.24
N THR A 20 -12.83 -2.85 14.07
CA THR A 20 -12.85 -2.68 15.55
C THR A 20 -12.55 -1.27 15.98
N LYS A 21 -11.67 -0.57 15.26
CA LYS A 21 -11.44 0.89 15.42
C LYS A 21 -12.74 1.71 15.29
N TYR A 22 -13.83 1.11 14.78
CA TYR A 22 -15.11 1.72 14.43
C TYR A 22 -16.27 1.14 15.23
N LEU A 23 -16.18 -0.13 15.63
CA LEU A 23 -17.06 -0.77 16.63
C LEU A 23 -17.04 -0.05 17.99
N ALA A 24 -15.92 0.57 18.35
CA ALA A 24 -15.74 1.19 19.67
C ALA A 24 -16.19 2.66 19.73
N ARG A 25 -16.77 3.23 18.66
CA ARG A 25 -16.98 4.69 18.55
C ARG A 25 -18.44 5.03 18.23
N GLU A 26 -19.19 5.42 19.26
CA GLU A 26 -20.54 5.99 19.15
C GLU A 26 -20.55 7.49 18.81
N ASN A 27 -19.37 8.12 18.73
CA ASN A 27 -19.25 9.54 18.52
C ASN A 27 -19.23 9.88 17.01
N GLU A 28 -20.31 10.49 16.52
CA GLU A 28 -20.53 10.95 15.14
C GLU A 28 -19.96 12.34 14.85
N THR A 29 -18.94 12.82 15.58
CA THR A 29 -18.34 14.14 15.30
C THR A 29 -17.43 14.04 14.05
N PRO A 30 -17.58 14.91 13.03
CA PRO A 30 -16.72 14.91 11.86
C PRO A 30 -15.34 15.45 12.24
N ARG A 31 -14.33 14.56 12.26
CA ARG A 31 -12.96 14.86 12.71
C ARG A 31 -11.95 14.90 11.56
N HIS A 32 -12.35 14.43 10.38
CA HIS A 32 -11.45 14.17 9.26
C HIS A 32 -11.94 14.75 7.94
N ASN A 33 -12.86 15.71 8.04
CA ASN A 33 -13.28 16.57 6.95
C ASN A 33 -12.34 17.78 6.82
N TYR A 34 -11.05 17.50 6.58
CA TYR A 34 -10.07 18.55 6.32
C TYR A 34 -10.52 19.34 5.08
N ASN A 35 -10.45 20.67 5.14
CA ASN A 35 -10.91 21.59 4.08
C ASN A 35 -12.43 21.58 3.77
N MET A 36 -13.27 20.95 4.59
CA MET A 36 -14.73 20.90 4.36
C MET A 36 -15.12 20.24 3.02
N GLU A 37 -14.36 19.24 2.58
CA GLU A 37 -14.58 18.50 1.33
C GLU A 37 -15.85 17.64 1.35
N TYR A 38 -16.35 17.28 2.54
CA TYR A 38 -17.54 16.46 2.75
C TYR A 38 -18.63 17.21 3.52
N SER A 39 -19.88 16.75 3.46
CA SER A 39 -20.93 17.26 4.35
C SER A 39 -20.73 16.74 5.78
N TYR A 40 -21.30 17.44 6.77
CA TYR A 40 -21.15 17.09 8.19
C TYR A 40 -21.74 15.72 8.57
N ASP A 41 -22.65 15.20 7.74
CA ASP A 41 -23.31 13.90 7.86
C ASP A 41 -22.72 12.82 6.94
N ASP A 42 -21.72 13.15 6.10
CA ASP A 42 -21.07 12.17 5.22
C ASP A 42 -20.28 11.17 6.08
N PRO A 43 -20.54 9.84 5.96
CA PRO A 43 -19.77 8.83 6.68
C PRO A 43 -18.25 8.96 6.54
N LYS A 44 -17.75 9.49 5.42
CA LYS A 44 -16.32 9.72 5.16
C LYS A 44 -15.71 10.79 6.08
N ALA A 45 -16.51 11.76 6.54
CA ALA A 45 -16.08 12.85 7.40
C ALA A 45 -15.70 12.40 8.83
N PHE A 46 -16.20 11.24 9.27
CA PHE A 46 -16.00 10.70 10.62
C PHE A 46 -14.75 9.79 10.75
N ILE A 47 -14.05 9.51 9.65
CA ILE A 47 -13.06 8.42 9.58
C ILE A 47 -11.63 8.97 9.45
N SER A 48 -10.73 8.60 10.38
CA SER A 48 -9.36 9.15 10.52
C SER A 48 -8.34 8.81 9.45
N GLU A 49 -8.70 7.93 8.54
CA GLU A 49 -7.81 7.43 7.51
C GLU A 49 -8.67 7.25 6.27
N ASN A 50 -8.12 7.55 5.08
CA ASN A 50 -8.73 7.21 3.80
C ASN A 50 -8.99 5.70 3.78
N TRP A 51 -10.20 5.33 4.14
CA TRP A 51 -10.61 3.97 4.33
C TRP A 51 -10.63 3.25 2.99
N ARG A 52 -9.69 2.30 2.86
CA ARG A 52 -9.45 1.54 1.64
C ARG A 52 -10.35 0.30 1.58
N PHE A 53 -11.65 0.43 1.86
CA PHE A 53 -12.56 -0.65 1.50
C PHE A 53 -12.79 -0.63 -0.02
N PRO A 54 -12.75 -1.79 -0.69
CA PRO A 54 -12.55 -3.12 -0.13
C PRO A 54 -11.09 -3.36 0.31
N ILE A 55 -10.89 -4.13 1.38
CA ILE A 55 -9.55 -4.49 1.87
C ILE A 55 -8.89 -5.32 0.78
N VAL A 56 -7.77 -4.84 0.25
CA VAL A 56 -6.96 -5.56 -0.74
C VAL A 56 -5.75 -6.12 -0.03
N ASP A 57 -5.74 -7.44 0.19
CA ASP A 57 -4.62 -8.17 0.78
C ASP A 57 -3.96 -9.07 -0.26
N SER A 58 -2.75 -9.53 0.06
CA SER A 58 -2.11 -10.61 -0.66
C SER A 58 -2.87 -11.94 -0.44
N SER A 59 -2.70 -12.88 -1.37
CA SER A 59 -3.32 -14.20 -1.28
C SER A 59 -2.28 -15.29 -1.54
N ASN A 60 -2.56 -16.50 -1.04
CA ASN A 60 -1.78 -17.69 -1.34
C ASN A 60 -2.02 -18.25 -2.76
N VAL A 61 -2.87 -17.59 -3.56
CA VAL A 61 -3.13 -17.95 -4.95
C VAL A 61 -2.28 -17.03 -5.84
N PRO A 62 -1.37 -17.59 -6.66
CA PRO A 62 -0.51 -16.79 -7.53
C PRO A 62 -1.28 -15.78 -8.37
N ASN A 63 -0.70 -14.59 -8.56
CA ASN A 63 -1.25 -13.50 -9.38
C ASN A 63 -2.63 -12.96 -8.95
N ASN A 64 -3.09 -13.26 -7.73
CA ASN A 64 -4.36 -12.76 -7.22
C ASN A 64 -4.20 -12.05 -5.87
N ASN A 65 -4.94 -10.95 -5.69
CA ASN A 65 -5.23 -10.40 -4.37
C ASN A 65 -6.48 -11.05 -3.78
N ALA A 66 -6.51 -11.15 -2.46
CA ALA A 66 -7.72 -11.45 -1.72
C ALA A 66 -8.40 -10.12 -1.35
N VAL A 67 -9.53 -9.85 -1.99
CA VAL A 67 -10.27 -8.59 -1.86
C VAL A 67 -11.50 -8.80 -0.99
N THR A 68 -11.52 -8.17 0.19
CA THR A 68 -12.62 -8.26 1.15
C THR A 68 -13.52 -7.03 1.09
N PHE A 69 -14.76 -7.25 0.66
CA PHE A 69 -15.82 -6.24 0.70
C PHE A 69 -16.54 -6.32 2.04
N VAL A 70 -16.79 -5.16 2.66
CA VAL A 70 -17.56 -5.07 3.91
C VAL A 70 -18.62 -4.00 3.76
N TYR A 71 -19.85 -4.33 4.17
CA TYR A 71 -20.97 -3.41 4.20
C TYR A 71 -21.54 -3.36 5.63
N ALA A 72 -21.64 -2.15 6.19
CA ALA A 72 -22.23 -1.92 7.49
C ALA A 72 -23.73 -1.58 7.33
N ALA A 73 -24.62 -2.52 7.62
CA ALA A 73 -26.05 -2.26 7.61
C ALA A 73 -26.43 -1.22 8.68
N PRO A 74 -27.48 -0.38 8.49
CA PRO A 74 -27.89 0.61 9.48
C PRO A 74 -28.27 0.01 10.83
N THR A 75 -28.91 -1.16 10.80
CA THR A 75 -29.40 -1.90 11.95
C THR A 75 -29.12 -3.39 11.76
N THR A 76 -29.07 -4.15 12.86
CA THR A 76 -28.99 -5.62 12.82
C THR A 76 -30.31 -6.28 12.42
N TYR A 77 -31.42 -5.56 12.51
CA TYR A 77 -32.76 -6.04 12.21
C TYR A 77 -33.53 -5.07 11.30
N PRO A 78 -34.27 -5.56 10.28
CA PRO A 78 -34.34 -6.95 9.82
C PRO A 78 -33.02 -7.41 9.16
N ALA A 79 -32.84 -8.72 8.97
CA ALA A 79 -31.68 -9.24 8.25
C ALA A 79 -31.65 -8.68 6.81
N TRP A 80 -30.51 -8.13 6.41
CA TRP A 80 -30.33 -7.51 5.10
C TRP A 80 -29.83 -8.54 4.09
N LYS A 81 -30.36 -8.49 2.86
CA LYS A 81 -29.78 -9.21 1.71
C LYS A 81 -28.79 -8.28 1.04
N VAL A 82 -27.51 -8.57 1.20
CA VAL A 82 -26.42 -7.77 0.66
C VAL A 82 -25.60 -8.62 -0.29
N SER A 83 -25.37 -8.11 -1.51
CA SER A 83 -24.39 -8.65 -2.44
C SER A 83 -23.54 -7.54 -3.04
N VAL A 84 -22.42 -7.89 -3.66
CA VAL A 84 -21.57 -6.96 -4.39
C VAL A 84 -21.49 -7.36 -5.85
N VAL A 85 -21.61 -6.37 -6.74
CA VAL A 85 -21.39 -6.52 -8.18
C VAL A 85 -20.25 -5.62 -8.61
N GLY A 86 -19.45 -6.06 -9.57
CA GLY A 86 -18.36 -5.24 -10.08
C GLY A 86 -17.61 -5.91 -11.21
N THR A 87 -16.64 -5.20 -11.78
CA THR A 87 -15.85 -5.68 -12.93
C THR A 87 -14.90 -6.84 -12.59
N PHE A 88 -14.78 -7.21 -11.32
CA PHE A 88 -14.08 -8.40 -10.86
C PHE A 88 -14.93 -9.68 -10.97
N SER A 89 -16.18 -9.58 -11.41
CA SER A 89 -17.11 -10.70 -11.60
C SER A 89 -18.10 -10.45 -12.74
N ASP A 90 -19.02 -11.39 -12.96
CA ASP A 90 -20.16 -11.21 -13.84
C ASP A 90 -21.15 -10.22 -13.23
N LEU A 91 -21.41 -9.09 -13.91
CA LEU A 91 -22.23 -7.99 -13.36
C LEU A 91 -23.69 -8.38 -13.06
N PHE A 92 -24.20 -9.44 -13.69
CA PHE A 92 -25.55 -9.95 -13.46
C PHE A 92 -25.63 -10.95 -12.29
N ASP A 93 -24.49 -11.42 -11.79
CA ASP A 93 -24.39 -12.41 -10.71
C ASP A 93 -23.64 -11.80 -9.52
N GLY A 94 -24.41 -11.20 -8.61
CA GLY A 94 -23.85 -10.53 -7.44
C GLY A 94 -23.33 -11.51 -6.41
N VAL A 95 -22.09 -11.30 -5.94
CA VAL A 95 -21.46 -12.12 -4.90
C VAL A 95 -22.14 -11.83 -3.56
N PRO A 96 -22.78 -12.81 -2.91
CA PRO A 96 -23.48 -12.58 -1.66
C PRO A 96 -22.51 -12.32 -0.51
N LEU A 97 -22.81 -11.32 0.31
CA LEU A 97 -22.07 -11.05 1.54
C LEU A 97 -22.70 -11.83 2.69
N LYS A 98 -21.87 -12.46 3.53
CA LYS A 98 -22.28 -13.19 4.74
C LYS A 98 -22.30 -12.24 5.93
N GLN A 99 -23.29 -12.38 6.80
CA GLN A 99 -23.36 -11.61 8.04
C GLN A 99 -22.25 -12.08 8.99
N ILE A 100 -21.51 -11.14 9.56
CA ILE A 100 -20.41 -11.38 10.48
C ILE A 100 -20.96 -11.58 11.89
N VAL A 101 -20.40 -12.55 12.60
CA VAL A 101 -20.82 -12.95 13.95
C VAL A 101 -19.73 -12.61 14.97
N PHE A 102 -20.10 -12.12 16.15
CA PHE A 102 -19.17 -11.90 17.26
C PHE A 102 -19.70 -12.60 18.51
N GLY A 103 -18.91 -13.53 19.07
CA GLY A 103 -19.33 -14.27 20.27
C GLY A 103 -20.62 -15.09 20.09
N GLY A 104 -20.94 -15.50 18.86
CA GLY A 104 -22.18 -16.21 18.52
C GLY A 104 -23.35 -15.30 18.12
N GLU A 105 -23.24 -13.99 18.30
CA GLU A 105 -24.30 -13.02 17.98
C GLU A 105 -24.07 -12.31 16.63
N PRO A 106 -25.13 -12.11 15.82
CA PRO A 106 -25.02 -11.43 14.54
C PRO A 106 -24.68 -9.95 14.72
N THR A 107 -23.72 -9.47 13.95
CA THR A 107 -23.34 -8.04 13.91
C THR A 107 -24.04 -7.33 12.75
N ARG A 108 -23.91 -6.00 12.69
CA ARG A 108 -24.41 -5.19 11.56
C ARG A 108 -23.57 -5.34 10.28
N TYR A 109 -22.42 -6.02 10.34
CA TYR A 109 -21.50 -6.13 9.22
C TYR A 109 -21.81 -7.34 8.36
N TYR A 110 -21.76 -7.12 7.06
CA TYR A 110 -21.82 -8.14 6.04
C TYR A 110 -20.51 -8.11 5.26
N ALA A 111 -19.94 -9.25 4.94
CA ALA A 111 -18.69 -9.29 4.17
C ALA A 111 -18.56 -10.51 3.27
N CYS A 112 -17.73 -10.38 2.24
CA CYS A 112 -17.23 -11.49 1.43
C CYS A 112 -15.79 -11.21 1.00
N SER A 113 -15.01 -12.26 0.79
CA SER A 113 -13.72 -12.17 0.11
C SER A 113 -13.78 -12.85 -1.25
N VAL A 114 -13.16 -12.24 -2.24
CA VAL A 114 -13.00 -12.79 -3.59
C VAL A 114 -11.56 -12.69 -4.04
N LEU A 115 -11.12 -13.65 -4.84
CA LEU A 115 -9.85 -13.56 -5.54
C LEU A 115 -10.02 -12.68 -6.78
N VAL A 116 -9.14 -11.69 -6.90
CA VAL A 116 -9.15 -10.73 -8.01
C VAL A 116 -7.73 -10.64 -8.57
N PRO A 117 -7.54 -10.66 -9.91
CA PRO A 117 -6.22 -10.51 -10.51
C PRO A 117 -5.49 -9.27 -10.01
N MET A 118 -4.18 -9.36 -9.81
CA MET A 118 -3.35 -8.24 -9.36
C MET A 118 -3.16 -7.18 -10.45
N GLY A 119 -2.96 -5.92 -10.04
CA GLY A 119 -2.60 -4.80 -10.93
C GLY A 119 -3.72 -4.28 -11.83
N GLU A 120 -4.96 -4.57 -11.47
CA GLU A 120 -6.15 -4.16 -12.20
C GLU A 120 -6.92 -3.06 -11.43
N VAL A 121 -7.69 -2.28 -12.20
CA VAL A 121 -8.61 -1.29 -11.65
C VAL A 121 -10.02 -1.82 -11.80
N HIS A 122 -10.72 -1.94 -10.68
CA HIS A 122 -12.08 -2.47 -10.66
C HIS A 122 -13.08 -1.45 -10.15
N THR A 123 -14.30 -1.56 -10.65
CA THR A 123 -15.44 -0.77 -10.19
C THR A 123 -16.50 -1.67 -9.61
N TYR A 124 -17.20 -1.22 -8.56
CA TYR A 124 -18.22 -2.01 -7.87
C TYR A 124 -19.36 -1.16 -7.28
N LYS A 125 -20.45 -1.86 -6.96
CA LYS A 125 -21.61 -1.37 -6.18
C LYS A 125 -22.11 -2.48 -5.26
N PHE A 126 -22.67 -2.09 -4.13
CA PHE A 126 -23.45 -3.01 -3.31
C PHE A 126 -24.87 -3.09 -3.83
N ASN A 127 -25.44 -4.29 -3.89
CA ASN A 127 -26.87 -4.50 -4.03
C ASN A 127 -27.44 -4.81 -2.65
N VAL A 128 -28.22 -3.87 -2.10
CA VAL A 128 -28.81 -3.95 -0.77
C VAL A 128 -30.31 -4.06 -0.94
N ASN A 129 -30.88 -5.23 -0.66
CA ASN A 129 -32.31 -5.52 -0.84
C ASN A 129 -32.85 -5.13 -2.25
N GLY A 130 -32.06 -5.37 -3.30
CA GLY A 130 -32.43 -5.06 -4.69
C GLY A 130 -32.02 -3.67 -5.17
N GLN A 131 -31.50 -2.81 -4.29
CA GLN A 131 -31.07 -1.46 -4.64
C GLN A 131 -29.55 -1.37 -4.76
N PHE A 132 -29.07 -0.92 -5.92
CA PHE A 132 -27.65 -0.66 -6.13
C PHE A 132 -27.21 0.65 -5.46
N LYS A 133 -26.24 0.56 -4.57
CA LYS A 133 -25.67 1.66 -3.80
C LYS A 133 -24.16 1.71 -3.99
N LEU A 134 -23.61 2.91 -3.99
CA LEU A 134 -22.18 3.10 -3.84
C LEU A 134 -21.75 2.61 -2.45
N ASP A 135 -20.48 2.24 -2.35
CA ASP A 135 -19.87 2.04 -1.05
C ASP A 135 -19.87 3.38 -0.30
N PRO A 136 -20.54 3.46 0.87
CA PRO A 136 -20.71 4.72 1.60
C PRO A 136 -19.39 5.27 2.18
N ILE A 137 -18.39 4.40 2.38
CA ILE A 137 -17.14 4.73 3.08
C ILE A 137 -15.94 4.76 2.15
N ASN A 138 -16.02 4.17 0.95
CA ASN A 138 -14.95 4.26 -0.04
C ASN A 138 -14.96 5.66 -0.72
N PRO A 139 -13.89 6.47 -0.57
CA PRO A 139 -13.81 7.78 -1.21
C PRO A 139 -13.49 7.67 -2.71
N GLN A 140 -12.97 6.54 -3.18
CA GLN A 140 -12.53 6.37 -4.57
C GLN A 140 -13.73 6.02 -5.45
N MET A 141 -14.05 6.93 -6.36
CA MET A 141 -15.18 6.78 -7.28
C MET A 141 -14.76 7.13 -8.71
N THR A 142 -15.52 6.63 -9.67
CA THR A 142 -15.41 7.03 -11.07
C THR A 142 -16.78 7.14 -11.69
N THR A 143 -16.95 8.11 -12.57
CA THR A 143 -18.12 8.20 -13.45
C THR A 143 -17.74 7.61 -14.80
N LEU A 144 -18.48 6.61 -15.26
CA LEU A 144 -18.25 5.96 -16.56
C LEU A 144 -18.94 6.77 -17.68
N GLY A 145 -18.64 6.45 -18.95
CA GLY A 145 -19.21 7.15 -20.11
C GLY A 145 -20.75 7.11 -20.22
N ASN A 146 -21.39 6.22 -19.47
CA ASN A 146 -22.86 6.16 -19.32
C ASN A 146 -23.40 7.04 -18.17
N ALA A 147 -22.59 7.99 -17.67
CA ALA A 147 -22.89 8.89 -16.55
C ALA A 147 -23.19 8.20 -15.20
N GLN A 148 -22.99 6.88 -15.10
CA GLN A 148 -23.15 6.16 -13.83
C GLN A 148 -21.87 6.29 -13.00
N THR A 149 -22.02 6.72 -11.76
CA THR A 149 -20.94 6.68 -10.76
C THR A 149 -20.82 5.29 -10.15
N TRP A 150 -19.59 4.85 -9.94
CA TRP A 150 -19.23 3.59 -9.32
C TRP A 150 -18.14 3.81 -8.27
N SER A 151 -18.17 3.01 -7.20
CA SER A 151 -17.01 2.90 -6.31
C SER A 151 -15.89 2.18 -7.05
N ARG A 152 -14.65 2.57 -6.79
CA ARG A 152 -13.45 2.03 -7.46
C ARG A 152 -12.49 1.49 -6.43
N PHE A 153 -11.78 0.42 -6.79
CA PHE A 153 -10.62 -0.05 -6.05
C PHE A 153 -9.55 -0.55 -7.02
N PHE A 154 -8.36 -0.77 -6.46
CA PHE A 154 -7.17 -1.11 -7.22
C PHE A 154 -6.55 -2.36 -6.59
N THR A 155 -6.49 -3.45 -7.33
CA THR A 155 -5.68 -4.60 -6.95
C THR A 155 -4.22 -4.25 -7.14
N GLN A 156 -3.38 -4.72 -6.23
CA GLN A 156 -1.96 -4.39 -6.22
C GLN A 156 -1.18 -5.66 -6.44
N PHE A 157 -0.25 -5.62 -7.39
CA PHE A 157 0.94 -6.42 -7.19
C PHE A 157 1.59 -5.89 -5.91
N CYS A 158 1.76 -6.71 -4.87
CA CYS A 158 2.55 -6.30 -3.71
C CYS A 158 3.96 -5.86 -4.14
N THR A 159 4.40 -6.29 -5.33
CA THR A 159 5.79 -6.21 -5.81
C THR A 159 5.95 -5.64 -7.22
N THR A 160 4.87 -5.24 -7.91
CA THR A 160 4.98 -4.64 -9.25
C THR A 160 4.52 -3.18 -9.22
N PRO A 161 5.34 -2.26 -9.75
CA PRO A 161 4.97 -0.86 -9.82
C PRO A 161 3.90 -0.59 -10.88
N ILE A 162 3.04 0.37 -10.57
CA ILE A 162 1.82 0.80 -11.27
C ILE A 162 2.09 1.97 -12.21
N SER A 163 2.79 3.01 -11.72
CA SER A 163 2.91 4.28 -12.45
C SER A 163 4.26 4.42 -13.15
N PHE A 164 5.36 4.35 -12.39
CA PHE A 164 6.70 4.67 -12.84
C PHE A 164 7.22 3.70 -13.89
N GLN A 165 7.89 4.26 -14.89
CA GLN A 165 8.62 3.54 -15.91
C GLN A 165 9.89 2.91 -15.31
N PRO A 166 10.44 1.85 -15.94
CA PRO A 166 11.61 1.16 -15.39
C PRO A 166 12.82 2.06 -15.09
N TRP A 167 13.08 3.08 -15.93
CA TRP A 167 14.22 3.99 -15.72
C TRP A 167 14.00 4.97 -14.56
N GLU A 168 12.77 5.45 -14.36
CA GLU A 168 12.39 6.32 -13.24
C GLU A 168 12.60 5.60 -11.91
N ARG A 169 12.18 4.33 -11.83
CA ARG A 169 12.36 3.50 -10.64
C ARG A 169 13.82 3.28 -10.32
N LYS A 170 14.63 2.93 -11.33
CA LYS A 170 16.06 2.75 -11.14
C LYS A 170 16.75 4.01 -10.63
N ILE A 171 16.38 5.20 -11.10
CA ILE A 171 16.92 6.46 -10.54
C ILE A 171 16.45 6.63 -9.09
N LEU A 172 15.17 6.40 -8.80
CA LEU A 172 14.59 6.51 -7.47
C LEU A 172 15.23 5.54 -6.47
N ASP A 173 15.51 4.30 -6.89
CA ASP A 173 16.22 3.29 -6.09
C ASP A 173 17.57 3.81 -5.64
N ARG A 174 18.34 4.45 -6.53
CA ARG A 174 19.66 5.02 -6.20
C ARG A 174 19.57 6.13 -5.15
N PHE A 175 18.51 6.92 -5.18
CA PHE A 175 18.24 7.92 -4.14
C PHE A 175 17.81 7.26 -2.83
N ALA A 176 16.90 6.28 -2.88
CA ALA A 176 16.44 5.55 -1.71
C ALA A 176 17.59 4.82 -0.99
N GLU A 177 18.48 4.18 -1.75
CA GLU A 177 19.72 3.57 -1.26
C GLU A 177 20.61 4.56 -0.52
N HIS A 178 20.66 5.83 -0.98
CA HIS A 178 21.44 6.85 -0.29
C HIS A 178 20.81 7.28 1.04
N ILE A 179 19.48 7.33 1.11
CA ILE A 179 18.72 7.81 2.27
C ILE A 179 18.70 6.77 3.39
N LEU A 180 18.60 5.49 3.05
CA LEU A 180 18.40 4.42 4.04
C LEU A 180 19.70 4.01 4.77
N PRO A 181 19.60 3.56 6.03
CA PRO A 181 20.75 3.15 6.83
C PRO A 181 21.40 1.84 6.35
N PHE A 182 20.79 1.12 5.40
CA PHE A 182 21.30 -0.14 4.86
C PHE A 182 22.58 0.00 4.02
N ARG A 183 23.00 1.25 3.77
CA ARG A 183 24.17 1.57 2.96
C ARG A 183 25.51 1.45 3.70
N THR A 184 25.50 1.20 5.01
CA THR A 184 26.72 0.85 5.75
C THR A 184 27.12 -0.59 5.43
N GLU A 185 28.41 -0.93 5.58
CA GLU A 185 28.88 -2.30 5.39
C GLU A 185 28.11 -3.29 6.30
N GLU A 186 27.80 -2.85 7.52
CA GLU A 186 26.99 -3.58 8.50
C GLU A 186 25.54 -3.75 8.04
N GLY A 187 24.90 -2.67 7.55
CA GLY A 187 23.51 -2.70 7.07
C GLY A 187 23.33 -3.55 5.80
N SER A 188 24.31 -3.51 4.89
CA SER A 188 24.31 -4.35 3.68
C SER A 188 24.52 -5.82 4.01
N LYS A 189 25.44 -6.14 4.93
CA LYS A 189 25.63 -7.51 5.45
C LYS A 189 24.39 -8.03 6.17
N PHE A 190 23.73 -7.18 6.95
CA PHE A 190 22.47 -7.50 7.62
C PHE A 190 21.40 -7.92 6.60
N LEU A 191 21.10 -7.08 5.60
CA LEU A 191 20.08 -7.40 4.59
C LEU A 191 20.40 -8.69 3.84
N GLN A 192 21.66 -8.86 3.44
CA GLN A 192 22.09 -10.07 2.74
C GLN A 192 21.89 -11.32 3.60
N ASN A 193 22.24 -11.26 4.89
CA ASN A 193 22.05 -12.38 5.82
C ASN A 193 20.56 -12.65 6.09
N TYR A 194 19.76 -11.59 6.22
CA TYR A 194 18.32 -11.68 6.48
C TYR A 194 17.57 -12.33 5.33
N TYR A 195 17.80 -11.88 4.09
CA TYR A 195 17.19 -12.50 2.91
C TYR A 195 17.68 -13.92 2.68
N ASN A 196 18.96 -14.21 2.91
CA ASN A 196 19.47 -15.59 2.85
C ASN A 196 18.83 -16.52 3.90
N TYR A 197 18.50 -16.00 5.08
CA TYR A 197 17.77 -16.75 6.12
C TYR A 197 16.32 -17.00 5.69
N LEU A 198 15.63 -15.97 5.18
CA LEU A 198 14.29 -16.10 4.63
C LEU A 198 14.25 -17.14 3.50
N ASP A 199 15.19 -17.11 2.56
CA ASP A 199 15.27 -18.07 1.46
C ASP A 199 15.44 -19.52 1.93
N ARG A 200 16.18 -19.74 3.03
CA ARG A 200 16.36 -21.08 3.61
C ARG A 200 15.09 -21.60 4.28
N GLY A 201 14.34 -20.74 4.96
CA GLY A 201 13.01 -21.09 5.51
C GLY A 201 11.93 -21.20 4.43
N THR A 202 12.09 -20.49 3.32
CA THR A 202 11.13 -20.43 2.20
C THR A 202 11.39 -21.51 1.16
N LYS A 203 12.57 -22.14 1.09
CA LYS A 203 12.81 -23.31 0.21
C LYS A 203 11.93 -24.54 0.50
N GLU A 204 11.20 -24.56 1.62
CA GLU A 204 10.16 -25.57 1.90
C GLU A 204 8.75 -25.14 1.43
N ARG A 205 8.56 -23.92 0.90
CA ARG A 205 7.27 -23.41 0.40
C ARG A 205 7.43 -22.63 -0.91
N GLU A 206 6.70 -23.01 -1.96
CA GLU A 206 6.71 -22.42 -3.31
C GLU A 206 6.45 -20.88 -3.33
N TYR A 207 7.48 -20.05 -3.12
CA TYR A 207 7.35 -18.58 -3.08
C TYR A 207 8.45 -17.84 -3.86
N HIS A 208 8.94 -18.42 -4.95
CA HIS A 208 10.04 -17.82 -5.73
C HIS A 208 9.62 -16.60 -6.58
N GLU A 209 8.34 -16.38 -6.84
CA GLU A 209 7.87 -15.32 -7.75
C GLU A 209 7.47 -14.01 -7.05
N VAL A 210 7.39 -14.00 -5.72
CA VAL A 210 6.87 -12.83 -4.99
C VAL A 210 7.95 -11.78 -4.75
N TYR A 211 9.24 -12.11 -4.78
CA TYR A 211 10.30 -11.17 -4.42
C TYR A 211 11.30 -10.98 -5.57
N GLN A 212 11.31 -9.80 -6.19
CA GLN A 212 12.50 -9.36 -6.93
C GLN A 212 13.54 -8.94 -5.88
N LEU A 213 14.42 -9.89 -5.52
CA LEU A 213 15.49 -9.77 -4.51
C LEU A 213 16.51 -8.65 -4.79
N ASP A 214 16.35 -7.93 -5.90
CA ASP A 214 17.22 -6.82 -6.32
C ASP A 214 16.80 -5.46 -5.72
N GLU A 215 15.62 -5.35 -5.09
CA GLU A 215 15.16 -4.13 -4.42
C GLU A 215 15.40 -4.21 -2.89
N GLN A 216 16.40 -3.48 -2.36
CA GLN A 216 16.88 -3.63 -0.96
C GLN A 216 15.79 -3.74 0.12
N VAL A 217 14.67 -2.98 -0.02
CA VAL A 217 13.51 -3.02 0.90
C VAL A 217 12.17 -2.76 0.15
N GLY A 218 12.16 -2.70 -1.19
CA GLY A 218 10.96 -2.42 -2.00
C GLY A 218 10.46 -0.97 -1.98
N VAL A 219 11.29 -0.02 -1.55
CA VAL A 219 10.83 1.36 -1.31
C VAL A 219 10.31 2.05 -2.57
N SER A 220 10.96 1.89 -3.73
CA SER A 220 10.47 2.53 -4.95
C SER A 220 9.09 2.03 -5.38
N ASN A 221 8.79 0.75 -5.14
CA ASN A 221 7.46 0.19 -5.33
C ASN A 221 6.44 0.75 -4.33
N PHE A 222 6.82 0.97 -3.06
CA PHE A 222 5.98 1.71 -2.11
C PHE A 222 5.67 3.13 -2.61
N ILE A 223 6.70 3.88 -3.02
CA ILE A 223 6.54 5.27 -3.48
C ILE A 223 5.61 5.31 -4.68
N ASP A 224 5.82 4.41 -5.64
CA ASP A 224 4.97 4.28 -6.82
C ASP A 224 3.49 4.09 -6.47
N LYS A 225 3.20 3.19 -5.54
CA LYS A 225 1.84 2.92 -5.08
C LYS A 225 1.23 4.10 -4.32
N LEU A 226 2.03 4.77 -3.52
CA LEU A 226 1.63 5.96 -2.78
C LEU A 226 1.20 7.07 -3.75
N VAL A 227 2.02 7.34 -4.77
CA VAL A 227 1.71 8.38 -5.78
C VAL A 227 0.70 7.92 -6.83
N ALA A 228 0.40 6.63 -6.94
CA ALA A 228 -0.73 6.16 -7.74
C ALA A 228 -2.08 6.42 -7.05
N LYS A 229 -2.08 6.72 -5.73
CA LYS A 229 -3.28 6.75 -4.89
C LYS A 229 -3.31 7.95 -3.97
N GLU A 230 -2.78 7.80 -2.75
CA GLU A 230 -2.94 8.75 -1.65
C GLU A 230 -2.28 10.09 -1.95
N GLU A 231 -1.18 10.07 -2.68
CA GLU A 231 -0.47 11.24 -3.13
C GLU A 231 -0.48 11.38 -4.65
N PHE A 232 -1.61 11.09 -5.30
CA PHE A 232 -1.75 11.24 -6.75
C PHE A 232 -1.37 12.64 -7.25
N HIS A 233 -1.68 13.67 -6.47
CA HIS A 233 -1.29 15.05 -6.77
C HIS A 233 0.24 15.26 -6.83
N ARG A 234 1.06 14.33 -6.31
CA ARG A 234 2.53 14.34 -6.38
C ARG A 234 3.10 13.53 -7.53
N LEU A 235 2.29 12.75 -8.24
CA LEU A 235 2.79 11.94 -9.36
C LEU A 235 3.50 12.80 -10.41
N GLN A 236 2.93 13.97 -10.73
CA GLN A 236 3.51 14.90 -11.70
C GLN A 236 4.87 15.46 -11.23
N ASP A 237 5.01 15.75 -9.93
CA ASP A 237 6.27 16.21 -9.34
C ASP A 237 7.39 15.17 -9.59
N TYR A 238 7.10 13.88 -9.34
CA TYR A 238 8.03 12.79 -9.61
C TYR A 238 8.41 12.68 -11.09
N ARG A 239 7.43 12.76 -12.01
CA ARG A 239 7.71 12.68 -13.46
C ARG A 239 8.64 13.79 -13.93
N ILE A 240 8.36 15.02 -13.51
CA ILE A 240 9.16 16.18 -13.90
C ILE A 240 10.55 16.05 -13.32
N CYS A 241 10.67 15.84 -12.01
CA CYS A 241 11.95 15.84 -11.33
C CYS A 241 12.84 14.66 -11.73
N LEU A 242 12.30 13.45 -11.90
CA LEU A 242 13.09 12.30 -12.37
C LEU A 242 13.60 12.52 -13.80
N SER A 243 12.80 13.17 -14.67
CA SER A 243 13.25 13.59 -16.00
C SER A 243 14.35 14.65 -15.95
N ILE A 244 14.25 15.64 -15.05
CA ILE A 244 15.31 16.64 -14.86
C ILE A 244 16.59 15.97 -14.34
N ILE A 245 16.48 15.06 -13.36
CA ILE A 245 17.60 14.31 -12.80
C ILE A 245 18.30 13.47 -13.87
N ASP A 246 17.55 12.73 -14.70
CA ASP A 246 18.12 11.98 -15.83
C ASP A 246 18.92 12.89 -16.77
N GLY A 247 18.35 14.06 -17.12
CA GLY A 247 19.03 15.06 -17.96
C GLY A 247 20.31 15.62 -17.32
N VAL A 248 20.27 15.97 -16.03
CA VAL A 248 21.43 16.46 -15.27
C VAL A 248 22.53 15.40 -15.24
N LEU A 249 22.18 14.14 -14.97
CA LEU A 249 23.14 13.03 -14.92
C LEU A 249 23.78 12.80 -16.28
N ARG A 250 22.98 12.74 -17.37
CA ARG A 250 23.50 12.58 -18.74
C ARG A 250 24.40 13.72 -19.18
N LYS A 251 24.13 14.96 -18.73
CA LYS A 251 25.00 16.12 -19.00
C LYS A 251 26.34 16.02 -18.26
N ARG A 252 26.33 15.55 -17.00
CA ARG A 252 27.56 15.38 -16.19
C ARG A 252 28.46 14.26 -16.70
N ARG A 253 27.86 13.17 -17.18
CA ARG A 253 28.58 12.00 -17.70
C ARG A 253 27.99 11.59 -19.05
N PRO A 254 28.35 12.30 -20.14
CA PRO A 254 27.89 11.96 -21.49
C PRO A 254 28.26 10.53 -21.87
N GLY A 255 27.30 9.78 -22.43
CA GLY A 255 27.50 8.40 -22.90
C GLY A 255 27.44 7.32 -21.81
N GLN A 256 27.23 7.69 -20.55
CA GLN A 256 26.98 6.72 -19.47
C GLN A 256 25.49 6.73 -19.10
N GLU A 257 24.91 5.54 -18.95
CA GLU A 257 23.52 5.42 -18.50
C GLU A 257 23.40 5.83 -17.02
N PRO A 258 22.47 6.74 -16.66
CA PRO A 258 22.27 7.21 -15.29
C PRO A 258 22.12 6.10 -14.26
N THR A 259 21.45 5.00 -14.62
CA THR A 259 21.24 3.85 -13.74
C THR A 259 22.52 3.07 -13.44
N ALA A 260 23.56 3.24 -14.26
CA ALA A 260 24.87 2.58 -14.12
C ALA A 260 25.97 3.53 -13.64
N MET A 261 25.64 4.78 -13.30
CA MET A 261 26.61 5.74 -12.77
C MET A 261 27.04 5.37 -11.35
N SER A 262 28.26 5.79 -11.00
CA SER A 262 28.84 5.50 -9.70
C SER A 262 28.06 6.15 -8.57
N ARG A 263 28.30 5.65 -7.35
CA ARG A 263 27.66 6.13 -6.13
C ARG A 263 27.95 7.61 -5.89
N GLU A 264 29.17 8.04 -6.14
CA GLU A 264 29.68 9.38 -5.86
C GLU A 264 28.89 10.43 -6.65
N VAL A 265 28.56 10.12 -7.91
CA VAL A 265 27.75 11.01 -8.76
C VAL A 265 26.37 11.30 -8.14
N TYR A 266 25.73 10.28 -7.57
CA TYR A 266 24.44 10.45 -6.90
C TYR A 266 24.56 11.16 -5.55
N VAL A 267 25.66 10.95 -4.82
CA VAL A 267 25.94 11.66 -3.55
C VAL A 267 26.14 13.15 -3.82
N ASP A 268 26.90 13.51 -4.85
CA ASP A 268 27.12 14.90 -5.24
C ASP A 268 25.80 15.58 -5.62
N LEU A 269 25.02 14.93 -6.50
CA LEU A 269 23.70 15.44 -6.89
C LEU A 269 22.76 15.60 -5.69
N TYR A 270 22.73 14.62 -4.79
CA TYR A 270 21.92 14.69 -3.57
C TYR A 270 22.31 15.87 -2.67
N ASN A 271 23.61 16.12 -2.50
CA ASN A 271 24.10 17.26 -1.71
C ASN A 271 23.72 18.60 -2.33
N GLU A 272 23.85 18.73 -3.65
CA GLU A 272 23.41 19.92 -4.39
C GLU A 272 21.89 20.14 -4.27
N MET A 273 21.09 19.09 -4.44
CA MET A 273 19.64 19.15 -4.24
C MET A 273 19.30 19.56 -2.80
N ALA A 274 20.03 19.06 -1.80
CA ALA A 274 19.81 19.43 -0.40
C ALA A 274 20.12 20.92 -0.11
N GLN A 275 21.06 21.50 -0.87
CA GLN A 275 21.39 22.93 -0.83
C GLN A 275 20.40 23.78 -1.64
N GLY A 276 19.57 23.15 -2.49
CA GLY A 276 18.60 23.84 -3.34
C GLY A 276 19.22 24.43 -4.62
N ASN A 277 20.49 24.13 -4.90
CA ASN A 277 21.22 24.65 -6.05
C ASN A 277 21.94 23.52 -6.79
N VAL A 278 21.34 23.07 -7.89
CA VAL A 278 21.85 22.01 -8.75
C VAL A 278 22.23 22.58 -10.11
N ASP A 279 23.47 22.37 -10.54
CA ASP A 279 23.89 22.76 -11.89
C ASP A 279 23.19 21.90 -12.96
N GLY A 280 22.62 22.57 -13.96
CA GLY A 280 21.84 21.96 -15.03
C GLY A 280 20.37 21.67 -14.69
N TRP A 281 19.90 22.03 -13.49
CA TRP A 281 18.50 21.87 -13.13
C TRP A 281 17.59 22.86 -13.89
N ASP A 282 16.44 22.38 -14.35
CA ASP A 282 15.45 23.21 -15.04
C ASP A 282 14.47 23.83 -14.03
N TYR A 283 14.86 24.98 -13.47
CA TYR A 283 14.05 25.73 -12.49
C TYR A 283 12.74 26.30 -13.06
N ALA A 284 12.60 26.39 -14.38
CA ALA A 284 11.35 26.80 -15.01
C ALA A 284 10.32 25.67 -14.98
N ARG A 285 10.78 24.41 -15.08
CA ARG A 285 9.92 23.21 -14.98
C ARG A 285 9.65 22.80 -13.53
N TYR A 286 10.61 22.95 -12.62
CA TYR A 286 10.43 22.67 -11.20
C TYR A 286 11.32 23.56 -10.35
N GLY A 287 10.71 24.48 -9.58
CA GLY A 287 11.44 25.58 -8.95
C GLY A 287 12.32 25.20 -7.76
N ASP A 288 12.07 24.08 -7.08
CA ASP A 288 12.76 23.76 -5.82
C ASP A 288 13.25 22.29 -5.76
N PRO A 289 14.51 22.02 -6.13
CA PRO A 289 15.08 20.67 -6.02
C PRO A 289 15.17 20.17 -4.57
N LYS A 290 15.26 21.07 -3.58
CA LYS A 290 15.32 20.70 -2.16
C LYS A 290 13.97 20.21 -1.67
N PHE A 291 12.88 20.85 -2.09
CA PHE A 291 11.54 20.38 -1.78
C PHE A 291 11.29 18.97 -2.33
N PHE A 292 11.66 18.72 -3.60
CA PHE A 292 11.55 17.37 -4.17
C PHE A 292 12.40 16.35 -3.39
N LEU A 293 13.62 16.72 -2.98
CA LEU A 293 14.45 15.84 -2.18
C LEU A 293 13.82 15.51 -0.81
N GLN A 294 13.19 16.49 -0.16
CA GLN A 294 12.47 16.27 1.10
C GLN A 294 11.28 15.32 0.91
N LEU A 295 10.55 15.45 -0.21
CA LEU A 295 9.47 14.55 -0.57
C LEU A 295 9.97 13.11 -0.71
N VAL A 296 11.04 12.90 -1.48
CA VAL A 296 11.66 11.59 -1.66
C VAL A 296 12.10 11.01 -0.31
N ARG A 297 12.81 11.78 0.54
CA ARG A 297 13.22 11.34 1.88
C ARG A 297 12.04 10.87 2.72
N ARG A 298 10.96 11.65 2.78
CA ARG A 298 9.76 11.31 3.52
C ARG A 298 9.19 9.98 3.05
N HIS A 299 8.97 9.82 1.74
CA HIS A 299 8.37 8.59 1.22
C HIS A 299 9.31 7.39 1.34
N THR A 300 10.62 7.59 1.24
CA THR A 300 11.60 6.54 1.45
C THR A 300 11.58 5.99 2.87
N ILE A 301 11.60 6.86 3.88
CA ILE A 301 11.55 6.43 5.29
C ILE A 301 10.21 5.77 5.60
N ILE A 302 9.10 6.34 5.16
CA ILE A 302 7.78 5.72 5.35
C ILE A 302 7.76 4.35 4.68
N GLY A 303 8.19 4.23 3.42
CA GLY A 303 8.17 2.98 2.68
C GLY A 303 9.03 1.88 3.30
N ALA A 304 10.18 2.24 3.88
CA ALA A 304 11.07 1.27 4.51
C ALA A 304 10.54 0.70 5.84
N PHE A 305 9.68 1.45 6.55
CA PHE A 305 9.22 1.07 7.89
C PHE A 305 7.69 0.97 8.02
N ALA A 306 6.94 1.19 6.94
CA ALA A 306 5.52 0.92 6.88
C ALA A 306 5.25 -0.58 6.80
N HIS A 307 3.98 -0.95 6.88
CA HIS A 307 3.55 -2.34 6.77
C HIS A 307 3.84 -2.91 5.36
N PRO A 308 4.36 -4.16 5.24
CA PRO A 308 4.78 -4.75 3.96
C PRO A 308 3.72 -4.70 2.84
N LYS A 309 2.44 -4.91 3.20
CA LYS A 309 1.29 -4.77 2.29
C LYS A 309 1.24 -3.50 1.43
N TYR A 310 1.89 -2.41 1.85
CA TYR A 310 1.93 -1.17 1.08
C TYR A 310 3.01 -1.16 -0.02
N GLY A 311 3.78 -2.24 -0.17
CA GLY A 311 4.75 -2.45 -1.25
C GLY A 311 6.18 -2.09 -0.92
N GLY A 312 6.46 -1.63 0.30
CA GLY A 312 7.81 -1.42 0.84
C GLY A 312 8.00 -2.31 2.06
N ASN A 313 9.11 -2.17 2.80
CA ASN A 313 9.44 -3.03 3.94
C ASN A 313 9.33 -4.52 3.59
N ILE A 314 9.86 -4.92 2.43
CA ILE A 314 9.73 -6.29 1.90
C ILE A 314 10.24 -7.29 2.95
N GLY A 315 9.41 -8.30 3.23
CA GLY A 315 9.72 -9.32 4.23
C GLY A 315 9.85 -8.79 5.66
N ALA A 316 9.33 -7.58 5.95
CA ALA A 316 9.54 -6.87 7.20
C ALA A 316 11.02 -6.54 7.50
N ALA A 317 11.88 -6.43 6.48
CA ALA A 317 13.32 -6.19 6.64
C ALA A 317 13.65 -4.91 7.43
N GLY A 318 12.91 -3.83 7.22
CA GLY A 318 13.06 -2.59 7.99
C GLY A 318 12.66 -2.77 9.44
N TRP A 319 11.61 -3.53 9.73
CA TRP A 319 11.23 -3.85 11.12
C TRP A 319 12.26 -4.74 11.80
N SER A 320 12.77 -5.75 11.09
CA SER A 320 13.84 -6.63 11.59
C SER A 320 15.11 -5.84 11.89
N PHE A 321 15.47 -4.90 11.01
CA PHE A 321 16.58 -3.99 11.24
C PHE A 321 16.39 -3.16 12.52
N LEU A 322 15.21 -2.58 12.74
CA LEU A 322 14.92 -1.83 13.96
C LEU A 322 15.01 -2.73 15.21
N SER A 323 14.48 -3.96 15.15
CA SER A 323 14.55 -4.88 16.28
C SER A 323 15.98 -5.26 16.63
N GLU A 324 16.82 -5.56 15.63
CA GLU A 324 18.20 -6.00 15.87
C GLU A 324 19.15 -4.85 16.21
N THR A 325 18.84 -3.63 15.77
CA THR A 325 19.69 -2.45 15.99
C THR A 325 19.45 -1.81 17.36
N PHE A 326 18.21 -1.80 17.86
CA PHE A 326 17.84 -1.05 19.06
C PHE A 326 17.54 -1.97 20.25
N CYS A 327 18.53 -2.08 21.15
CA CYS A 327 18.41 -2.75 22.45
C CYS A 327 18.45 -1.74 23.60
N ASP A 328 17.78 -2.06 24.71
CA ASP A 328 17.89 -1.33 25.96
C ASP A 328 19.24 -1.60 26.64
N GLN A 329 19.50 -0.93 27.77
CA GLN A 329 20.75 -1.10 28.53
C GLN A 329 20.94 -2.53 29.08
N ALA A 330 19.87 -3.33 29.17
CA ALA A 330 19.89 -4.71 29.61
C ALA A 330 20.02 -5.71 28.43
N GLY A 331 20.10 -5.21 27.19
CA GLY A 331 20.20 -6.02 25.98
C GLY A 331 18.86 -6.56 25.48
N ASN A 332 17.72 -6.11 26.03
CA ASN A 332 16.41 -6.49 25.50
C ASN A 332 16.06 -5.65 24.28
N LEU A 333 15.34 -6.25 23.33
CA LEU A 333 14.85 -5.56 22.14
C LEU A 333 13.90 -4.42 22.54
N VAL A 334 14.16 -3.20 22.09
CA VAL A 334 13.28 -2.04 22.31
C VAL A 334 12.11 -2.06 21.33
N PHE A 335 12.28 -2.73 20.19
CA PHE A 335 11.29 -2.86 19.14
C PHE A 335 10.97 -4.33 18.87
N ASP A 336 9.96 -4.87 19.56
CA ASP A 336 9.44 -6.22 19.33
C ASP A 336 8.21 -6.17 18.41
N TRP A 337 8.47 -5.98 17.12
CA TRP A 337 7.40 -5.89 16.12
C TRP A 337 6.63 -7.20 15.97
N GLN A 338 7.27 -8.35 16.21
CA GLN A 338 6.61 -9.66 16.12
C GLN A 338 5.49 -9.78 17.16
N ARG A 339 5.67 -9.22 18.36
CA ARG A 339 4.60 -9.12 19.36
C ARG A 339 3.59 -8.01 19.08
N ALA A 340 4.03 -6.91 18.46
CA ALA A 340 3.18 -5.74 18.19
C ALA A 340 2.24 -5.91 16.99
N ILE A 341 2.50 -6.88 16.10
CA ILE A 341 1.51 -7.31 15.11
C ILE A 341 0.39 -8.03 15.89
N GLU A 342 -0.67 -7.28 16.23
CA GLU A 342 -1.82 -7.78 16.96
C GLU A 342 -2.33 -9.09 16.33
N LYS A 343 -2.64 -10.09 17.18
CA LYS A 343 -3.40 -11.26 16.74
C LYS A 343 -4.71 -10.74 16.14
N PRO A 344 -4.86 -10.89 14.81
CA PRO A 344 -4.60 -12.12 14.09
C PRO A 344 -3.43 -12.06 13.09
N LEU A 345 -2.81 -10.91 12.82
CA LEU A 345 -1.86 -10.75 11.72
C LEU A 345 -0.46 -11.32 12.01
N GLY A 346 -0.12 -11.56 13.29
CA GLY A 346 1.23 -11.94 13.73
C GLY A 346 1.58 -13.44 13.67
N HIS A 347 0.60 -14.31 13.37
CA HIS A 347 0.83 -15.75 13.13
C HIS A 347 -0.14 -16.33 12.08
N ASN A 348 -0.83 -15.48 11.29
CA ASN A 348 -1.75 -15.98 10.28
C ASN A 348 -0.95 -16.58 9.11
N ASN A 349 -1.07 -17.89 8.90
CA ASN A 349 -0.48 -18.56 7.74
C ASN A 349 -1.02 -18.02 6.40
N ASP A 350 -2.17 -17.35 6.41
CA ASP A 350 -2.79 -16.74 5.23
C ASP A 350 -2.23 -15.33 4.94
N TYR A 351 -1.43 -14.74 5.83
CA TYR A 351 -0.79 -13.44 5.61
C TYR A 351 0.55 -13.63 4.92
N VAL A 352 0.65 -13.21 3.65
CA VAL A 352 1.82 -13.49 2.78
C VAL A 352 2.63 -12.26 2.41
N GLY A 353 2.44 -11.14 3.12
CA GLY A 353 3.16 -9.87 2.89
C GLY A 353 2.30 -8.83 2.19
#